data_AF-A0A017T6D2-F1
#
_entry.id   AF-A0A017T6D2-F1
#
_cell.length_a   1.000
_cell.length_b   1.000
_cell.length_c   1.000
_cell.angle_alpha   90.00
_cell.angle_beta   90.00
_cell.angle_gamma   90.00
#
_symmetry.space_group_name_H-M   'P 1'
#
loop_
_entity.id
_entity.type
_entity.pdbx_description
1 polymer ?
#
loop_
_entity_poly.entity_id
_entity_poly.type
_entity_poly.pdbx_seq_one_letter_code
_entity_poly.pdbx_strand_id
1 'polypeptide(L)'
;MRESIQSLLGAIERDHGGIAVVWCPDIGLREWLVGEVESVVPTAAEAFRTSSVEEAIAWPRRMALLIPSTGDEVTTVLDLDGSRDRLHDEDHPRTQPIVLFLLRHGDGERALAEQAISLSSWIGGSDVDPEALSEIDDAAERTRFTEEAGQPPEAWLASWRAEEIRPTAESFALAYRAMLLEER
;
A
#
# COMPACT_ATOMS: atom_id res chain seq x y z
N MET A 1 1.56 -14.49 -4.49
CA MET A 1 1.86 -13.05 -4.69
C MET A 1 1.15 -12.42 -5.90
N ARG A 2 1.32 -12.91 -7.15
CA ARG A 2 0.58 -12.34 -8.31
C ARG A 2 -0.95 -12.45 -8.15
N GLU A 3 -1.43 -13.57 -7.60
CA GLU A 3 -2.85 -13.76 -7.26
C GLU A 3 -3.31 -12.82 -6.12
N SER A 4 -2.46 -12.58 -5.12
CA SER A 4 -2.73 -11.65 -4.01
C SER A 4 -2.82 -10.20 -4.50
N ILE A 5 -1.94 -9.78 -5.42
CA ILE A 5 -1.99 -8.46 -6.06
C ILE A 5 -3.23 -8.33 -6.94
N GLN A 6 -3.59 -9.37 -7.70
CA GLN A 6 -4.84 -9.36 -8.47
C GLN A 6 -6.08 -9.29 -7.59
N SER A 7 -6.06 -9.91 -6.40
CA SER A 7 -7.13 -9.80 -5.42
C SER A 7 -7.21 -8.39 -4.82
N LEU A 8 -6.06 -7.76 -4.55
CA LEU A 8 -5.96 -6.38 -4.09
C LEU A 8 -6.48 -5.40 -5.15
N LEU A 9 -6.11 -5.58 -6.41
CA LEU A 9 -6.65 -4.80 -7.53
C LEU A 9 -8.15 -5.02 -7.69
N GLY A 10 -8.62 -6.26 -7.60
CA GLY A 10 -10.05 -6.56 -7.67
C GLY A 10 -10.85 -5.92 -6.53
N ALA A 11 -10.23 -5.70 -5.37
CA ALA A 11 -10.82 -4.95 -4.27
C ALA A 11 -10.80 -3.43 -4.54
N ILE A 12 -9.66 -2.88 -4.99
CA ILE A 12 -9.52 -1.47 -5.40
C ILE A 12 -10.51 -1.11 -6.53
N GLU A 13 -10.71 -2.01 -7.49
CA GLU A 13 -11.65 -1.82 -8.59
C GLU A 13 -13.11 -1.89 -8.13
N ARG A 14 -13.44 -2.63 -7.06
CA ARG A 14 -14.82 -2.65 -6.52
C ARG A 14 -15.24 -1.30 -5.96
N ASP A 15 -14.28 -0.50 -5.49
CA ASP A 15 -14.51 0.83 -4.94
C ASP A 15 -14.38 1.93 -5.99
N HIS A 16 -14.95 1.69 -7.17
CA HIS A 16 -15.01 2.67 -8.27
C HIS A 16 -15.51 4.04 -7.76
N GLY A 17 -14.60 5.02 -7.74
CA GLY A 17 -14.89 6.40 -7.34
C GLY A 17 -14.75 6.70 -5.84
N GLY A 18 -14.44 5.69 -5.02
CA GLY A 18 -14.26 5.83 -3.57
C GLY A 18 -12.79 5.91 -3.13
N ILE A 19 -12.57 5.52 -1.88
CA ILE A 19 -11.25 5.38 -1.26
C ILE A 19 -11.06 3.91 -0.90
N ALA A 20 -9.96 3.32 -1.34
CA ALA A 20 -9.51 2.00 -0.90
C ALA A 20 -8.31 2.18 0.04
N VAL A 21 -8.31 1.50 1.18
CA VAL A 21 -7.17 1.52 2.12
C VAL A 21 -6.36 0.25 2.00
N VAL A 22 -5.05 0.40 1.93
CA VAL A 22 -4.09 -0.70 1.94
C VAL A 22 -3.28 -0.60 3.23
N TRP A 23 -3.44 -1.59 4.11
CA TRP A 23 -2.69 -1.68 5.36
C TRP A 23 -1.33 -2.33 5.13
N CYS A 24 -0.28 -1.53 5.16
CA CYS A 24 1.09 -1.97 4.98
C CYS A 24 1.71 -2.31 6.35
N PRO A 25 2.26 -3.52 6.55
CA PRO A 25 2.95 -3.88 7.79
C PRO A 25 4.09 -2.93 8.16
N ASP A 26 4.74 -2.34 7.15
CA ASP A 26 5.92 -1.50 7.28
C ASP A 26 6.14 -0.64 6.02
N ILE A 27 7.14 0.24 6.10
CA ILE A 27 7.49 1.19 5.03
C ILE A 27 8.06 0.49 3.80
N GLY A 28 8.91 -0.51 3.95
CA GLY A 28 9.51 -1.24 2.84
C GLY A 28 8.47 -1.97 1.99
N LEU A 29 7.53 -2.69 2.64
CA LEU A 29 6.45 -3.35 1.94
C LEU A 29 5.48 -2.34 1.31
N ARG A 30 5.24 -1.20 1.96
CA ARG A 30 4.44 -0.11 1.38
C ARG A 30 5.02 0.38 0.06
N GLU A 31 6.30 0.74 0.03
CA GLU A 31 6.94 1.25 -1.19
C GLU A 31 6.95 0.21 -2.31
N TRP A 32 7.17 -1.06 -1.96
CA TRP A 32 7.08 -2.16 -2.91
C TRP A 32 5.65 -2.34 -3.46
N LEU A 33 4.63 -2.36 -2.59
CA LEU A 33 3.23 -2.49 -2.98
C LEU A 33 2.77 -1.34 -3.87
N VAL A 34 3.18 -0.11 -3.57
CA VAL A 34 2.91 1.05 -4.43
C VAL A 34 3.47 0.82 -5.84
N GLY A 35 4.71 0.35 -5.95
CA GLY A 35 5.34 0.03 -7.23
C GLY A 35 4.61 -1.08 -7.98
N GLU A 36 4.20 -2.14 -7.28
CA GLU A 36 3.45 -3.23 -7.88
C GLU A 36 2.10 -2.74 -8.40
N VAL A 37 1.31 -2.04 -7.58
CA VAL A 37 0.00 -1.48 -7.96
C VAL A 37 0.14 -0.57 -9.18
N GLU A 38 1.12 0.33 -9.19
CA GLU A 38 1.37 1.21 -10.34
C GLU A 38 1.69 0.41 -11.63
N SER A 39 2.40 -0.71 -11.51
CA SER A 39 2.82 -1.52 -12.68
C SER A 39 1.70 -2.36 -13.30
N VAL A 40 0.68 -2.70 -12.52
CA VAL A 40 -0.41 -3.62 -12.91
C VAL A 40 -1.72 -2.91 -13.21
N VAL A 41 -1.89 -1.67 -12.72
CA VAL A 41 -3.08 -0.87 -12.99
C VAL A 41 -3.18 -0.59 -14.50
N PRO A 42 -4.38 -0.72 -15.10
CA PRO A 42 -4.57 -0.42 -16.51
C PRO A 42 -4.10 0.99 -16.85
N THR A 43 -3.41 1.17 -17.99
CA THR A 43 -2.94 2.50 -18.44
C THR A 43 -4.06 3.53 -18.52
N ALA A 44 -5.31 3.08 -18.78
CA ALA A 44 -6.49 3.93 -18.81
C ALA A 44 -6.86 4.59 -17.47
N ALA A 45 -6.38 4.06 -16.34
CA ALA A 45 -6.58 4.67 -15.02
C ALA A 45 -5.54 5.76 -14.70
N GLU A 46 -4.50 5.91 -15.53
CA GLU A 46 -3.47 6.95 -15.44
C GLU A 46 -2.95 7.18 -14.00
N ALA A 47 -2.56 6.08 -13.34
CA ALA A 47 -2.13 6.08 -11.95
C ALA A 47 -0.99 7.08 -11.70
N PHE A 48 -1.02 7.72 -10.53
CA PHE A 48 0.05 8.61 -10.09
C PHE A 48 0.25 8.53 -8.58
N ARG A 49 1.50 8.66 -8.16
CA ARG A 49 1.87 8.75 -6.75
C ARG A 49 1.72 10.19 -6.25
N THR A 50 1.16 10.36 -5.06
CA THR A 50 1.12 11.66 -4.39
C THR A 50 1.13 11.47 -2.88
N SER A 51 1.61 12.47 -2.14
CA SER A 51 1.43 12.57 -0.69
C SER A 51 0.41 13.65 -0.32
N SER A 52 -0.25 14.25 -1.31
CA SER A 52 -1.16 15.39 -1.13
C SER A 52 -2.61 14.96 -1.38
N VAL A 53 -3.45 15.15 -0.36
CA VAL A 53 -4.90 14.93 -0.47
C VAL A 53 -5.52 15.85 -1.53
N GLU A 54 -5.09 17.12 -1.57
CA GLU A 54 -5.61 18.09 -2.54
C GLU A 54 -5.29 17.67 -3.98
N GLU A 55 -4.09 17.17 -4.23
CA GLU A 55 -3.71 16.66 -5.55
C GLU A 55 -4.48 15.38 -5.90
N ALA A 56 -4.66 14.47 -4.94
CA ALA A 56 -5.45 13.26 -5.13
C ALA A 56 -6.90 13.59 -5.56
N ILE A 57 -7.51 14.61 -4.93
CA ILE A 57 -8.87 15.08 -5.24
C ILE A 57 -8.95 15.81 -6.58
N ALA A 58 -7.94 16.61 -6.92
CA ALA A 58 -7.94 17.44 -8.13
C ALA A 58 -8.05 16.63 -9.44
N TRP A 59 -7.74 15.33 -9.41
CA TRP A 59 -7.75 14.45 -10.58
C TRP A 59 -8.77 13.31 -10.42
N PRO A 60 -10.09 13.58 -10.47
CA PRO A 60 -11.14 12.58 -10.24
C PRO A 60 -11.16 11.44 -11.28
N ARG A 61 -10.52 11.64 -12.44
CA ARG A 61 -10.44 10.65 -13.52
C ARG A 61 -9.17 9.78 -13.48
N ARG A 62 -8.27 10.04 -12.53
CA ARG A 62 -6.98 9.34 -12.41
C ARG A 62 -6.92 8.63 -11.08
N MET A 63 -6.32 7.44 -11.07
CA MET A 63 -6.08 6.71 -9.82
C MET A 63 -4.96 7.40 -9.03
N ALA A 64 -5.27 7.84 -7.81
CA ALA A 64 -4.27 8.43 -6.93
C ALA A 64 -3.73 7.35 -5.99
N LEU A 65 -2.42 7.12 -6.01
CA LEU A 65 -1.72 6.32 -5.01
C LEU A 65 -1.24 7.28 -3.92
N LEU A 66 -2.06 7.44 -2.88
CA LEU A 66 -1.84 8.38 -1.79
C LEU A 66 -0.95 7.75 -0.72
N ILE A 67 0.26 8.29 -0.60
CA ILE A 67 1.35 7.75 0.22
C ILE A 67 1.73 8.82 1.25
N PRO A 68 1.18 8.76 2.48
CA PRO A 68 1.57 9.68 3.54
C PRO A 68 3.03 9.48 3.91
N SER A 69 3.71 10.58 4.27
CA SER A 69 5.00 10.49 4.94
C SER A 69 4.81 9.89 6.34
N THR A 70 5.80 9.18 6.89
CA THR A 70 5.70 8.47 8.19
C THR A 70 5.32 9.39 9.37
N GLY A 71 5.56 10.70 9.26
CA GLY A 71 5.14 11.69 10.28
C GLY A 71 3.83 12.41 9.97
N ASP A 72 3.15 12.08 8.87
CA ASP A 72 2.02 12.84 8.32
C ASP A 72 0.79 11.96 8.03
N GLU A 73 0.80 10.70 8.46
CA GLU A 73 -0.35 9.79 8.30
C GLU A 73 -1.61 10.36 8.94
N VAL A 74 -1.49 10.94 10.14
CA VAL A 74 -2.62 11.56 10.86
C VAL A 74 -3.22 12.71 10.05
N THR A 75 -2.38 13.67 9.63
CA THR A 75 -2.85 14.84 8.87
C THR A 75 -3.50 14.38 7.57
N THR A 76 -2.88 13.44 6.86
CA THR A 76 -3.41 12.92 5.59
C THR A 76 -4.79 12.29 5.78
N VAL A 77 -4.98 11.49 6.84
CA VAL A 77 -6.28 10.87 7.16
C VAL A 77 -7.33 11.93 7.51
N LEU A 78 -6.97 12.92 8.33
CA LEU A 78 -7.89 13.99 8.74
C LEU A 78 -8.26 14.92 7.58
N ASP A 79 -7.30 15.24 6.71
CA ASP A 79 -7.53 16.06 5.52
C ASP A 79 -8.44 15.33 4.52
N LEU A 80 -8.28 14.02 4.38
CA LEU A 80 -9.13 13.18 3.55
C LEU A 80 -10.56 13.08 4.10
N ASP A 81 -10.71 12.95 5.42
CA ASP A 81 -12.01 12.99 6.12
C ASP A 81 -12.70 14.35 5.95
N GLY A 82 -11.97 15.45 6.14
CA GLY A 82 -12.47 16.81 5.96
C GLY A 82 -12.83 17.13 4.50
N SER A 83 -12.25 16.41 3.55
CA SER A 83 -12.50 16.60 2.11
C SER A 83 -13.51 15.61 1.52
N ARG A 84 -14.13 14.77 2.36
CA ARG A 84 -15.07 13.72 1.95
C ARG A 84 -16.16 14.23 1.01
N ASP A 85 -16.76 15.38 1.33
CA ASP A 85 -17.87 15.92 0.52
C ASP A 85 -17.43 16.30 -0.90
N ARG A 86 -16.16 16.67 -1.10
CA ARG A 86 -15.58 16.94 -2.44
C ARG A 86 -15.35 15.67 -3.25
N LEU A 87 -15.18 14.53 -2.58
CA LEU A 87 -15.05 13.23 -3.24
C LEU A 87 -16.40 12.70 -3.72
N HIS A 88 -17.50 13.18 -3.13
CA HIS A 88 -18.88 12.89 -3.51
C HIS A 88 -19.52 13.96 -4.40
N ASP A 89 -18.73 14.84 -5.02
CA ASP A 89 -19.25 15.88 -5.92
C ASP A 89 -20.05 15.23 -7.08
N GLU A 90 -21.37 15.40 -7.06
CA GLU A 90 -22.28 14.85 -8.07
C GLU A 90 -22.10 15.50 -9.44
N ASP A 91 -21.60 16.74 -9.49
CA ASP A 91 -21.36 17.46 -10.73
C ASP A 91 -20.05 16.98 -11.40
N HIS A 92 -19.10 16.51 -10.60
CA HIS A 92 -17.81 15.98 -11.05
C HIS A 92 -17.44 14.66 -10.36
N PRO A 93 -18.22 13.58 -10.61
CA PRO A 93 -18.05 12.35 -9.88
C PRO A 93 -16.68 11.75 -10.18
N ARG A 94 -16.03 11.29 -9.11
CA ARG A 94 -14.77 10.56 -9.19
C ARG A 94 -15.00 9.21 -9.87
N THR A 95 -14.18 8.87 -10.86
CA THR A 95 -14.29 7.63 -11.65
C THR A 95 -13.16 6.64 -11.40
N GLN A 96 -12.09 7.08 -10.73
CA GLN A 96 -10.96 6.25 -10.34
C GLN A 96 -10.72 6.39 -8.84
N PRO A 97 -10.33 5.34 -8.10
CA PRO A 97 -10.21 5.41 -6.65
C PRO A 97 -9.03 6.29 -6.19
N ILE A 98 -9.06 6.67 -4.92
CA ILE A 98 -7.85 7.01 -4.16
C ILE A 98 -7.43 5.76 -3.39
N VAL A 99 -6.22 5.28 -3.61
CA VAL A 99 -5.63 4.17 -2.86
C VAL A 99 -4.76 4.77 -1.78
N LEU A 100 -5.21 4.70 -0.53
CA LEU A 100 -4.51 5.22 0.64
C LEU A 100 -3.66 4.11 1.26
N PHE A 101 -2.34 4.31 1.30
CA PHE A 101 -1.40 3.36 1.88
C PHE A 101 -1.03 3.77 3.31
N LEU A 102 -1.51 3.04 4.31
CA LEU A 102 -1.24 3.33 5.73
C LEU A 102 -0.40 2.24 6.36
N LEU A 103 0.47 2.62 7.30
CA LEU A 103 1.15 1.66 8.14
C LEU A 103 0.16 1.02 9.13
N ARG A 104 0.23 -0.31 9.21
CA ARG A 104 -0.50 -1.08 10.20
C ARG A 104 0.04 -0.77 11.59
N HIS A 105 -0.87 -0.62 12.53
CA HIS A 105 -0.64 -0.12 13.89
C HIS A 105 0.06 1.25 13.91
N GLY A 106 0.04 1.95 12.76
CA GLY A 106 0.57 3.28 12.58
C GLY A 106 -0.38 4.34 13.11
N ASP A 107 0.09 5.59 13.09
CA ASP A 107 -0.71 6.72 13.54
C ASP A 107 -1.89 7.00 12.61
N GLY A 108 -1.79 6.62 11.32
CA GLY A 108 -2.90 6.71 10.37
C GLY A 108 -4.06 5.78 10.69
N GLU A 109 -3.79 4.52 11.06
CA GLU A 109 -4.82 3.56 11.47
C GLU A 109 -5.58 4.06 12.70
N ARG A 110 -4.83 4.52 13.70
CA ARG A 110 -5.40 5.09 14.93
C ARG A 110 -6.22 6.35 14.66
N ALA A 111 -5.72 7.24 13.80
CA ALA A 111 -6.47 8.44 13.39
C ALA A 111 -7.77 8.07 12.67
N LEU A 112 -7.74 7.05 11.81
CA LEU A 112 -8.93 6.56 11.11
C LEU A 112 -9.98 6.01 12.08
N ALA A 113 -9.55 5.21 13.06
CA ALA A 113 -10.44 4.61 14.05
C ALA A 113 -11.01 5.62 15.07
N GLU A 114 -10.21 6.58 15.52
CA GLU A 114 -10.54 7.43 16.67
C GLU A 114 -11.04 8.83 16.28
N GLN A 115 -10.60 9.38 15.14
CA GLN A 115 -10.78 10.79 14.81
C GLN A 115 -11.54 11.00 13.49
N ALA A 116 -11.21 10.25 12.44
CA ALA A 116 -11.84 10.33 11.14
C ALA A 116 -13.06 9.38 11.03
N ILE A 117 -14.06 9.61 11.89
CA ILE A 117 -15.25 8.75 12.02
C ILE A 117 -16.08 8.71 10.73
N SER A 118 -16.12 9.82 9.98
CA SER A 118 -16.90 9.90 8.74
C SER A 118 -16.26 9.08 7.63
N LEU A 119 -14.94 9.17 7.51
CA LEU A 119 -14.11 8.43 6.57
C LEU A 119 -14.08 6.94 6.92
N SER A 120 -13.92 6.57 8.20
CA SER A 120 -13.94 5.16 8.61
C SER A 120 -15.31 4.51 8.39
N SER A 121 -16.41 5.23 8.62
CA SER A 121 -17.75 4.75 8.27
C SER A 121 -17.95 4.58 6.76
N TRP A 122 -17.24 5.35 5.94
CA TRP A 122 -17.31 5.25 4.49
C TRP A 122 -16.44 4.10 3.95
N ILE A 123 -15.26 3.90 4.53
CA ILE A 123 -14.30 2.85 4.17
C ILE A 123 -14.69 1.48 4.75
N GLY A 124 -15.54 1.40 5.78
CA GLY A 124 -15.91 0.16 6.46
C GLY A 124 -16.57 -0.95 5.62
N GLY A 125 -16.73 -0.77 4.29
CA GLY A 125 -17.09 -1.81 3.32
C GLY A 125 -16.00 -2.15 2.28
N SER A 126 -14.86 -1.46 2.33
CA SER A 126 -13.77 -1.37 1.35
C SER A 126 -12.40 -1.72 1.99
N ASP A 127 -12.43 -2.45 3.11
CA ASP A 127 -11.21 -2.74 3.86
C ASP A 127 -10.41 -3.84 3.15
N VAL A 128 -9.30 -3.48 2.53
CA VAL A 128 -8.38 -4.43 1.90
C VAL A 128 -7.28 -4.73 2.90
N ASP A 129 -7.51 -5.75 3.72
CA ASP A 129 -6.47 -6.31 4.57
C ASP A 129 -5.59 -7.26 3.72
N PRO A 130 -4.34 -6.89 3.38
CA PRO A 130 -3.46 -7.75 2.61
C PRO A 130 -3.02 -9.00 3.39
N GLU A 131 -3.18 -9.07 4.71
CA GLU A 131 -2.99 -10.32 5.46
C GLU A 131 -4.24 -11.21 5.53
N ALA A 132 -5.46 -10.65 5.47
CA ALA A 132 -6.65 -11.47 5.23
C ALA A 132 -6.60 -12.15 3.84
N LEU A 133 -5.78 -11.62 2.93
CA LEU A 133 -5.44 -12.19 1.62
C LEU A 133 -4.19 -13.08 1.65
N SER A 134 -3.62 -13.35 2.83
CA SER A 134 -2.35 -14.05 2.97
C SER A 134 -2.38 -15.14 4.07
N GLU A 135 -2.89 -16.31 3.71
CA GLU A 135 -2.11 -17.51 4.03
C GLU A 135 -0.87 -17.46 3.12
N ILE A 136 0.17 -16.74 3.54
CA ILE A 136 1.48 -16.80 2.86
C ILE A 136 2.00 -18.21 3.08
N ASP A 137 2.11 -18.96 1.99
CA ASP A 137 2.88 -20.20 1.99
C ASP A 137 4.37 -19.82 2.15
N ASP A 138 4.84 -19.83 3.39
CA ASP A 138 6.22 -19.51 3.76
C ASP A 138 7.23 -20.35 2.95
N ALA A 139 6.89 -21.60 2.58
CA ALA A 139 7.76 -22.44 1.77
C ALA A 139 7.85 -21.95 0.33
N ALA A 140 6.74 -21.50 -0.25
CA ALA A 140 6.72 -20.91 -1.59
C ALA A 140 7.47 -19.57 -1.63
N GLU A 141 7.32 -18.74 -0.60
CA GLU A 141 7.96 -17.42 -0.53
C GLU A 141 9.48 -17.53 -0.34
N ARG A 142 9.94 -18.48 0.48
CA ARG A 142 11.38 -18.80 0.64
C ARG A 142 12.01 -19.31 -0.65
N THR A 143 11.27 -20.14 -1.41
CA THR A 143 11.71 -20.63 -2.72
C THR A 143 11.87 -19.47 -3.69
N ARG A 144 10.88 -18.59 -3.76
CA ARG A 144 10.89 -17.42 -4.64
C ARG A 144 11.99 -16.43 -4.29
N PHE A 145 12.23 -16.19 -3.01
CA PHE A 145 13.37 -15.38 -2.55
C PHE A 145 14.69 -15.99 -3.03
N THR A 146 14.85 -17.31 -2.89
CA THR A 146 16.07 -18.01 -3.30
C THR A 146 16.30 -17.95 -4.82
N GLU A 147 15.22 -18.06 -5.61
CA GLU A 147 15.30 -17.93 -7.08
C GLU A 147 15.73 -16.53 -7.53
N GLU A 148 15.22 -15.49 -6.85
CA GLU A 148 15.49 -14.09 -7.19
C GLU A 148 16.85 -13.60 -6.68
N ALA A 149 17.16 -13.92 -5.42
CA ALA A 149 18.36 -13.45 -4.73
C ALA A 149 19.57 -14.39 -4.90
N GLY A 150 19.35 -15.58 -5.47
CA GLY A 150 20.36 -16.61 -5.72
C GLY A 150 20.81 -17.39 -4.47
N GLN A 151 20.26 -17.07 -3.31
CA GLN A 151 20.59 -17.69 -2.03
C GLN A 151 19.42 -17.61 -1.03
N PRO A 152 19.37 -18.50 -0.03
CA PRO A 152 18.31 -18.47 0.98
C PRO A 152 18.27 -17.15 1.77
N PRO A 153 17.09 -16.76 2.30
CA PRO A 153 16.92 -15.53 3.08
C PRO A 153 17.98 -15.31 4.16
N GLU A 154 18.30 -16.33 4.96
CA GLU A 154 19.26 -16.21 6.07
C GLU A 154 20.69 -15.97 5.58
N ALA A 155 21.08 -16.66 4.50
CA ALA A 155 22.40 -16.49 3.90
C ALA A 155 22.54 -15.11 3.26
N TRP A 156 21.48 -14.65 2.58
CA TRP A 156 21.43 -13.32 2.00
C TRP A 156 21.52 -12.24 3.08
N LEU A 157 20.74 -12.39 4.14
CA LEU A 157 20.68 -11.44 5.25
C LEU A 157 22.00 -11.40 6.03
N ALA A 158 22.70 -12.53 6.15
CA ALA A 158 24.04 -12.57 6.72
C ALA A 158 25.04 -11.73 5.90
N SER A 159 25.05 -11.88 4.57
CA SER A 159 25.89 -11.06 3.67
C SER A 159 25.50 -9.58 3.69
N TRP A 160 24.20 -9.26 3.83
CA TRP A 160 23.73 -7.89 4.01
C TRP A 160 24.24 -7.28 5.32
N ARG A 161 24.12 -8.00 6.45
CA ARG A 161 24.62 -7.58 7.77
C ARG A 161 26.16 -7.47 7.81
N ALA A 162 26.84 -8.24 6.98
CA ALA A 162 28.30 -8.18 6.79
C ALA A 162 28.74 -7.07 5.83
N GLU A 163 27.82 -6.23 5.32
CA GLU A 163 28.08 -5.15 4.37
C GLU A 163 28.67 -5.61 3.02
N GLU A 164 28.49 -6.87 2.66
CA GLU A 164 28.98 -7.46 1.40
C GLU A 164 28.09 -7.10 0.21
N ILE A 165 26.85 -6.68 0.48
CA ILE A 165 25.85 -6.30 -0.50
C ILE A 165 25.72 -4.77 -0.49
N ARG A 166 25.83 -4.15 -1.68
CA ARG A 166 25.75 -2.69 -1.81
C ARG A 166 24.35 -2.19 -1.39
N PRO A 167 24.27 -1.14 -0.56
CA PRO A 167 22.99 -0.54 -0.18
C PRO A 167 22.36 0.22 -1.35
N THR A 168 21.31 -0.37 -1.92
CA THR A 168 20.42 0.19 -2.94
C THR A 168 18.98 0.02 -2.50
N ALA A 169 18.04 0.75 -3.10
CA ALA A 169 16.61 0.58 -2.79
C ALA A 169 16.14 -0.88 -2.92
N GLU A 170 16.66 -1.59 -3.93
CA GLU A 170 16.41 -3.02 -4.17
C GLU A 170 16.99 -3.90 -3.06
N SER A 171 18.21 -3.64 -2.60
CA SER A 171 18.80 -4.41 -1.51
C SER A 171 18.12 -4.14 -0.17
N PHE A 172 17.60 -2.93 0.06
CA PHE A 172 16.79 -2.65 1.24
C PHE A 172 15.46 -3.41 1.23
N ALA A 173 14.79 -3.49 0.07
CA ALA A 173 13.58 -4.29 -0.08
C ALA A 173 13.85 -5.79 0.14
N LEU A 174 14.95 -6.32 -0.41
CA LEU A 174 15.36 -7.71 -0.20
C LEU A 174 15.76 -7.99 1.26
N ALA A 175 16.45 -7.07 1.92
CA ALA A 175 16.81 -7.19 3.33
C ALA A 175 15.57 -7.29 4.21
N TYR A 176 14.59 -6.42 3.97
CA TYR A 176 13.34 -6.43 4.70
C TYR A 176 12.57 -7.74 4.50
N ARG A 177 12.42 -8.20 3.24
CA ARG A 177 11.79 -9.48 2.91
C ARG A 177 12.52 -10.67 3.54
N ALA A 178 13.84 -10.65 3.59
CA ALA A 178 14.63 -11.70 4.24
C ALA A 178 14.46 -11.70 5.77
N MET A 179 14.31 -10.54 6.42
CA MET A 179 14.03 -10.46 7.87
C MET A 179 12.66 -11.05 8.22
N LEU A 180 11.63 -10.76 7.44
CA LEU A 180 10.28 -11.34 7.63
C LEU A 180 10.26 -12.87 7.52
N LEU A 181 11.13 -13.43 6.68
CA LEU A 181 11.29 -14.89 6.50
C LEU A 181 12.24 -15.52 7.54
N GLU A 182 12.99 -14.71 8.31
CA GLU A 182 13.86 -15.17 9.42
C GLU A 182 13.10 -15.22 10.76
N GLU A 183 12.12 -14.33 10.99
CA GLU A 183 11.35 -14.23 12.25
C GLU A 183 10.18 -15.22 12.38
N ARG A 184 9.95 -16.09 11.38
CA ARG A 184 8.86 -17.08 11.33
C ARG A 184 9.40 -18.51 11.22
#